data_AF-A0A848ZKQ4-F1
#
_entry.id   AF-A0A848ZKQ4-F1
#
_cell.length_a   1.000
_cell.length_b   1.000
_cell.length_c   1.000
_cell.angle_alpha   90.00
_cell.angle_beta   90.00
_cell.angle_gamma   90.00
#
_symmetry.space_group_name_H-M   'P 1'
#
loop_
_entity.id
_entity.type
_entity.pdbx_description
1 polymer ?
#
loop_
_entity_poly.entity_id
_entity_poly.type
_entity_poly.pdbx_seq_one_letter_code
_entity_poly.pdbx_strand_id
1 'polypeptide(L)'
;MNKTKETLVTAFALFSLFFGAGNLILPPLLGFKSGEFWWLVTLGFCLSAVLIPILGILAHAKLQGTMFDFGKKVSPAFAIGYSFIVYAISIALPSPRTASVTHEIAIQPFFESPYWVTSIVYFALVFVFVMNRSRILDIIGKFLTPAIIIILLLIMGIATYSYAFDFGNTVFANPFADGILEGYQTFDAIGAVVVGGVIIISINLKNKEGSYEDKKRLIRRAGWLAGLGLFLIYAGLIFTGALMHDDFETDISRTALLNGIS
;
A
#
# COMPACT_ATOMS: atom_id res chain seq x y z
N MET A 1 -4.60 -20.50 19.13
CA MET A 1 -3.51 -20.12 18.19
C MET A 1 -2.45 -19.33 18.94
N ASN A 2 -1.17 -19.47 18.59
CA ASN A 2 -0.09 -18.71 19.24
C ASN A 2 -0.28 -17.21 18.96
N LYS A 3 -0.42 -16.36 19.99
CA LYS A 3 -0.78 -14.92 19.86
C LYS A 3 0.18 -14.15 18.94
N THR A 4 1.44 -14.57 18.88
CA THR A 4 2.46 -14.01 17.98
C THR A 4 2.16 -14.31 16.51
N LYS A 5 1.72 -15.54 16.21
CA LYS A 5 1.39 -15.95 14.84
C LYS A 5 0.19 -15.18 14.29
N GLU A 6 -0.82 -14.98 15.12
CA GLU A 6 -2.00 -14.18 14.75
C GLU A 6 -1.64 -12.71 14.50
N THR A 7 -0.77 -12.14 15.34
CA THR A 7 -0.26 -10.77 15.17
C THR A 7 0.49 -10.63 13.85
N LEU A 8 1.37 -11.58 13.51
CA LEU A 8 2.15 -11.55 12.26
C LEU A 8 1.26 -11.69 11.02
N VAL A 9 0.31 -12.64 11.03
CA VAL A 9 -0.64 -12.80 9.90
C VAL A 9 -1.48 -11.53 9.71
N THR A 10 -1.92 -10.90 10.81
CA THR A 10 -2.67 -9.64 10.75
C THR A 10 -1.78 -8.50 10.26
N ALA A 11 -0.50 -8.44 10.67
CA ALA A 11 0.45 -7.43 10.21
C ALA A 11 0.74 -7.56 8.72
N PHE A 12 0.92 -8.79 8.23
CA PHE A 12 1.11 -9.07 6.81
C PHE A 12 -0.15 -8.76 5.99
N ALA A 13 -1.33 -9.11 6.49
CA ALA A 13 -2.58 -8.70 5.84
C ALA A 13 -2.70 -7.17 5.77
N LEU A 14 -2.41 -6.45 6.87
CA LEU A 14 -2.36 -4.99 6.89
C LEU A 14 -1.36 -4.42 5.89
N PHE A 15 -0.13 -4.93 5.88
CA PHE A 15 0.89 -4.53 4.94
C PHE A 15 0.37 -4.66 3.51
N SER A 16 -0.18 -5.81 3.13
CA SER A 16 -0.62 -6.03 1.74
C SER A 16 -1.90 -5.28 1.36
N LEU A 17 -2.73 -4.86 2.32
CA LEU A 17 -3.89 -4.02 2.05
C LEU A 17 -3.49 -2.59 1.68
N PHE A 18 -2.33 -2.13 2.16
CA PHE A 18 -1.75 -0.84 1.78
C PHE A 18 -0.72 -0.98 0.65
N PHE A 19 0.05 -2.07 0.61
CA PHE A 19 1.08 -2.31 -0.40
C PHE A 19 0.46 -2.88 -1.69
N GLY A 20 -0.13 -1.99 -2.50
CA GLY A 20 -0.72 -2.31 -3.80
C GLY A 20 0.22 -2.08 -4.99
N ALA A 21 -0.27 -2.36 -6.20
CA ALA A 21 0.53 -2.23 -7.42
C ALA A 21 1.06 -0.80 -7.65
N GLY A 22 0.26 0.24 -7.35
CA GLY A 22 0.75 1.63 -7.42
C GLY A 22 1.92 1.93 -6.48
N ASN A 23 1.97 1.25 -5.34
CA ASN A 23 2.99 1.40 -4.30
C ASN A 23 4.25 0.55 -4.58
N LEU A 24 4.21 -0.32 -5.58
CA LEU A 24 5.39 -0.98 -6.15
C LEU A 24 6.16 -0.03 -7.08
N ILE A 25 5.43 0.82 -7.81
CA ILE A 25 5.94 1.64 -8.92
C ILE A 25 6.40 3.01 -8.46
N LEU A 26 5.60 3.64 -7.60
CA LEU A 26 5.83 5.02 -7.23
C LEU A 26 7.16 5.21 -6.47
N PRO A 27 7.50 4.37 -5.47
CA PRO A 27 8.71 4.63 -4.68
C PRO A 27 10.02 4.57 -5.49
N PRO A 28 10.28 3.58 -6.37
CA PRO A 28 11.47 3.61 -7.24
C PRO A 28 11.55 4.85 -8.13
N LEU A 29 10.41 5.28 -8.70
CA LEU A 29 10.37 6.50 -9.52
C LEU A 29 10.71 7.76 -8.72
N LEU A 30 10.21 7.85 -7.48
CA LEU A 30 10.57 8.96 -6.59
C LEU A 30 12.06 8.93 -6.26
N GLY A 31 12.62 7.75 -6.02
CA GLY A 31 14.05 7.52 -5.87
C GLY A 31 14.85 8.09 -7.03
N PHE A 32 14.52 7.63 -8.23
CA PHE A 32 15.18 8.04 -9.48
C PHE A 32 15.19 9.56 -9.68
N LYS A 33 14.07 10.23 -9.36
CA LYS A 33 13.92 11.70 -9.47
C LYS A 33 14.53 12.49 -8.31
N SER A 34 14.82 11.83 -7.19
CA SER A 34 15.25 12.50 -5.96
C SER A 34 16.74 12.71 -5.82
N GLY A 35 17.55 11.98 -6.61
CA GLY A 35 19.01 12.09 -6.55
C GLY A 35 19.56 11.90 -5.14
N GLU A 36 20.56 12.69 -4.77
CA GLU A 36 21.17 12.69 -3.42
C GLU A 36 20.17 12.91 -2.26
N PHE A 37 19.01 13.52 -2.52
CA PHE A 37 17.99 13.84 -1.51
C PHE A 37 16.91 12.76 -1.35
N TRP A 38 17.14 11.55 -1.84
CA TRP A 38 16.21 10.41 -1.74
C TRP A 38 15.69 10.13 -0.33
N TRP A 39 16.51 10.37 0.69
CA TRP A 39 16.13 10.17 2.09
C TRP A 39 15.09 11.20 2.56
N LEU A 40 15.16 12.45 2.07
CA LEU A 40 14.15 13.49 2.36
C LEU A 40 12.82 13.13 1.69
N VAL A 41 12.85 12.69 0.43
CA VAL A 41 11.66 12.22 -0.28
C VAL A 41 11.06 11.02 0.43
N THR A 42 11.88 10.09 0.91
CA THR A 42 11.45 8.92 1.70
C THR A 42 10.72 9.34 2.97
N LEU A 43 11.27 10.29 3.73
CA LEU A 43 10.63 10.78 4.96
C LEU A 43 9.30 11.45 4.67
N GLY A 44 9.23 12.28 3.63
CA GLY A 44 7.99 12.93 3.18
C GLY A 44 6.94 11.92 2.72
N PHE A 45 7.34 10.98 1.86
CA PHE A 45 6.48 9.92 1.35
C PHE A 45 5.93 9.05 2.47
N CYS A 46 6.78 8.58 3.37
CA CYS A 46 6.37 7.74 4.50
C CYS A 46 5.49 8.50 5.51
N LEU A 47 5.61 9.82 5.62
CA LEU A 47 4.73 10.61 6.47
C LEU A 47 3.27 10.47 6.03
N SER A 48 3.00 10.61 4.73
CA SER A 48 1.62 10.53 4.21
C SER A 48 1.19 9.11 3.85
N ALA A 49 2.07 8.27 3.29
CA ALA A 49 1.76 6.92 2.83
C ALA A 49 1.90 5.82 3.91
N VAL A 50 2.51 6.12 5.07
CA VAL A 50 2.67 5.13 6.15
C VAL A 50 2.11 5.68 7.47
N LEU A 51 2.61 6.80 7.96
CA LEU A 51 2.24 7.28 9.30
C LEU A 51 0.75 7.58 9.40
N ILE A 52 0.19 8.37 8.47
CA ILE A 52 -1.25 8.71 8.47
C ILE A 52 -2.14 7.44 8.38
N PRO A 53 -1.91 6.51 7.44
CA PRO A 53 -2.67 5.26 7.39
C PRO A 53 -2.60 4.45 8.68
N ILE A 54 -1.43 4.30 9.27
CA ILE A 54 -1.26 3.56 10.52
C ILE A 54 -2.01 4.25 11.67
N LEU A 55 -1.98 5.59 11.76
CA LEU A 55 -2.81 6.32 12.73
C LEU A 55 -4.30 6.04 12.53
N GLY A 56 -4.77 5.92 11.28
CA GLY A 56 -6.13 5.48 10.95
C GLY A 56 -6.46 4.08 11.48
N ILE A 57 -5.56 3.11 11.31
CA ILE A 57 -5.70 1.75 11.86
C ILE A 57 -5.72 1.78 13.39
N LEU A 58 -4.88 2.59 14.03
CA LEU A 58 -4.88 2.76 15.48
C LEU A 58 -6.18 3.37 16.01
N ALA A 59 -6.78 4.30 15.25
CA ALA A 59 -8.08 4.85 15.57
C ALA A 59 -9.17 3.77 15.50
N HIS A 60 -9.16 2.91 14.48
CA HIS A 60 -10.07 1.76 14.39
C HIS A 60 -9.82 0.70 15.48
N ALA A 61 -8.58 0.52 15.95
CA ALA A 61 -8.29 -0.36 17.09
C ALA A 61 -9.01 0.09 18.37
N LYS A 62 -9.15 1.40 18.56
CA LYS A 62 -9.90 2.00 19.69
C LYS A 62 -11.41 1.99 19.45
N LEU A 63 -11.85 2.22 18.22
CA LEU A 63 -13.27 2.32 17.90
C LEU A 63 -13.97 0.96 17.81
N GLN A 64 -13.30 -0.03 17.22
CA GLN A 64 -13.82 -1.38 16.94
C GLN A 64 -15.18 -1.40 16.23
N GLY A 65 -15.34 -0.51 15.25
CA GLY A 65 -16.55 -0.40 14.45
C GLY A 65 -16.25 -0.14 12.99
N THR A 66 -17.32 0.00 12.23
CA THR A 66 -17.30 0.28 10.80
C THR A 66 -16.89 1.72 10.51
N MET A 67 -16.74 2.03 9.23
CA MET A 67 -16.56 3.40 8.76
C MET A 67 -17.70 4.32 9.20
N PHE A 68 -18.94 3.83 9.22
CA PHE A 68 -20.08 4.60 9.69
C PHE A 68 -19.95 4.94 11.18
N ASP A 69 -19.51 3.98 11.99
CA ASP A 69 -19.28 4.19 13.43
C ASP A 69 -18.15 5.20 13.69
N PHE A 70 -17.19 5.30 12.77
CA PHE A 70 -16.16 6.33 12.77
C PHE A 70 -16.75 7.74 12.62
N GLY A 71 -17.56 7.96 11.59
CA GLY A 71 -18.21 9.27 11.35
C GLY A 71 -19.27 9.62 12.39
N LYS A 72 -19.92 8.62 12.99
CA LYS A 72 -21.01 8.81 13.96
C LYS A 72 -20.57 9.55 15.23
N LYS A 73 -19.26 9.56 15.54
CA LYS A 73 -18.70 10.35 16.64
C LYS A 73 -18.91 11.86 16.49
N VAL A 74 -19.12 12.34 15.26
CA VAL A 74 -19.47 13.74 14.97
C VAL A 74 -20.99 13.88 14.94
N SER A 75 -21.65 13.22 13.99
CA SER A 75 -23.11 13.11 13.92
C SER A 75 -23.54 12.00 12.94
N PRO A 76 -24.75 11.43 13.06
CA PRO A 76 -25.24 10.43 12.10
C PRO A 76 -25.33 10.95 10.66
N ALA A 77 -25.74 12.20 10.46
CA ALA A 77 -25.80 12.81 9.14
C ALA A 77 -24.41 12.98 8.51
N PHE A 78 -23.43 13.41 9.31
CA PHE A 78 -22.04 13.48 8.88
C PHE A 78 -21.49 12.10 8.50
N ALA A 79 -21.80 11.07 9.30
CA ALA A 79 -21.37 9.70 9.04
C ALA A 79 -21.82 9.17 7.67
N ILE A 80 -23.07 9.45 7.29
CA ILE A 80 -23.62 9.07 5.97
C ILE A 80 -22.87 9.78 4.85
N GLY A 81 -22.79 11.12 4.91
CA GLY A 81 -22.13 11.92 3.88
C GLY A 81 -20.65 11.55 3.72
N TYR A 82 -19.94 11.43 4.84
CA TYR A 82 -18.54 11.03 4.87
C TYR A 82 -18.31 9.62 4.29
N SER A 83 -19.14 8.64 4.67
CA SER A 83 -19.05 7.28 4.15
C SER A 83 -19.28 7.24 2.63
N PHE A 84 -20.29 7.98 2.14
CA PHE A 84 -20.59 8.03 0.72
C PHE A 84 -19.43 8.62 -0.09
N ILE A 85 -18.87 9.75 0.37
CA ILE A 85 -17.75 10.42 -0.30
C ILE A 85 -16.53 9.50 -0.38
N VAL A 86 -16.15 8.87 0.73
CA VAL A 86 -14.95 8.02 0.77
C VAL A 86 -15.14 6.76 -0.07
N TYR A 87 -16.31 6.12 -0.05
CA TYR A 87 -16.57 5.00 -0.95
C TYR A 87 -16.58 5.42 -2.41
N ALA A 88 -17.16 6.57 -2.75
CA ALA A 88 -17.13 7.10 -4.10
C ALA A 88 -15.69 7.33 -4.58
N ILE A 89 -14.83 7.95 -3.75
CA ILE A 89 -13.40 8.12 -4.06
C ILE A 89 -12.71 6.76 -4.23
N SER A 90 -12.94 5.82 -3.30
CA SER A 90 -12.29 4.50 -3.30
C SER A 90 -12.65 3.65 -4.53
N ILE A 91 -13.88 3.77 -5.01
CA ILE A 91 -14.36 3.07 -6.21
C ILE A 91 -13.91 3.80 -7.48
N ALA A 92 -13.87 5.14 -7.47
CA ALA A 92 -13.59 5.93 -8.67
C ALA A 92 -12.09 6.06 -9.01
N LEU A 93 -11.20 6.17 -8.01
CA LEU A 93 -9.78 6.47 -8.26
C LEU A 93 -8.84 5.28 -7.97
N PRO A 94 -8.74 4.76 -6.73
CA PRO A 94 -7.78 3.69 -6.44
C PRO A 94 -8.14 2.37 -7.11
N SER A 95 -9.43 2.01 -7.14
CA SER A 95 -9.85 0.71 -7.69
C SER A 95 -9.50 0.56 -9.18
N PRO A 96 -9.86 1.51 -10.08
CA PRO A 96 -9.49 1.42 -11.50
C PRO A 96 -7.99 1.53 -11.74
N ARG A 97 -7.28 2.32 -10.92
CA ARG A 97 -5.81 2.45 -10.98
C ARG A 97 -5.10 1.10 -10.82
N THR A 98 -5.60 0.22 -9.95
CA THR A 98 -4.97 -1.12 -9.79
C THR A 98 -5.13 -1.98 -11.05
N ALA A 99 -6.26 -1.89 -11.74
CA ALA A 99 -6.49 -2.60 -12.99
C ALA A 99 -5.65 -2.02 -14.13
N SER A 100 -5.54 -0.68 -14.24
CA SER A 100 -4.75 -0.02 -15.28
C SER A 100 -3.27 -0.36 -15.14
N VAL A 101 -2.74 -0.28 -13.92
CA VAL A 101 -1.36 -0.67 -13.63
C VAL A 101 -1.08 -2.13 -14.00
N THR A 102 -2.00 -3.03 -13.66
CA THR A 102 -1.87 -4.45 -14.02
C THR A 102 -1.83 -4.64 -15.54
N HIS A 103 -2.66 -3.91 -16.27
CA HIS A 103 -2.65 -3.94 -17.73
C HIS A 103 -1.32 -3.44 -18.31
N GLU A 104 -0.89 -2.26 -17.89
CA GLU A 104 0.30 -1.58 -18.43
C GLU A 104 1.60 -2.37 -18.17
N ILE A 105 1.72 -3.01 -17.00
CA ILE A 105 2.96 -3.69 -16.61
C ILE A 105 2.92 -5.18 -16.95
N ALA A 106 1.82 -5.88 -16.66
CA ALA A 106 1.81 -7.34 -16.74
C ALA A 106 1.24 -7.89 -18.06
N ILE A 107 0.40 -7.13 -18.76
CA ILE A 107 -0.30 -7.62 -19.96
C ILE A 107 0.25 -6.97 -21.22
N GLN A 108 0.29 -5.64 -21.27
CA GLN A 108 0.65 -4.86 -22.46
C GLN A 108 2.03 -5.21 -23.04
N PRO A 109 3.08 -5.51 -22.23
CA PRO A 109 4.38 -5.87 -22.79
C PRO A 109 4.40 -7.22 -23.53
N PHE A 110 3.45 -8.12 -23.24
CA PHE A 110 3.42 -9.47 -23.79
C PHE A 110 2.25 -9.68 -24.77
N PHE A 111 1.17 -8.92 -24.61
CA PHE A 111 -0.07 -9.06 -25.37
C PHE A 111 -0.61 -7.70 -25.77
N GLU A 112 -0.92 -7.51 -27.05
CA GLU A 112 -1.63 -6.32 -27.58
C GLU A 112 -3.14 -6.35 -27.27
N SER A 113 -3.51 -6.71 -26.04
CA SER A 113 -4.92 -6.74 -25.61
C SER A 113 -5.43 -5.32 -25.36
N PRO A 114 -6.71 -5.02 -25.64
CA PRO A 114 -7.33 -3.78 -25.18
C PRO A 114 -7.40 -3.68 -23.64
N TYR A 115 -7.27 -2.47 -23.10
CA TYR A 115 -7.31 -2.19 -21.65
C TYR A 115 -8.63 -2.63 -20.99
N TRP A 116 -9.75 -2.55 -21.72
CA TRP A 116 -11.07 -2.91 -21.20
C TRP A 116 -11.21 -4.40 -20.97
N VAL A 117 -10.57 -5.25 -21.79
CA VAL A 117 -10.56 -6.71 -21.60
C VAL A 117 -9.86 -7.05 -20.30
N THR A 118 -8.67 -6.47 -20.08
CA THR A 118 -7.90 -6.68 -18.85
C THR A 118 -8.68 -6.20 -17.63
N SER A 119 -9.33 -5.03 -17.72
CA SER A 119 -10.17 -4.50 -16.65
C SER A 119 -11.34 -5.43 -16.31
N ILE A 120 -12.07 -5.94 -17.30
CA ILE A 120 -13.21 -6.86 -17.08
C ILE A 120 -12.74 -8.13 -16.39
N VAL A 121 -11.66 -8.75 -16.88
CA VAL A 121 -11.10 -9.97 -16.28
C VAL A 121 -10.61 -9.71 -14.86
N TYR A 122 -9.90 -8.60 -14.65
CA TYR A 122 -9.39 -8.19 -13.34
C TYR A 122 -10.53 -8.05 -12.32
N PHE A 123 -11.57 -7.27 -12.63
CA PHE A 123 -12.69 -7.06 -11.71
C PHE A 123 -13.56 -8.31 -11.54
N ALA A 124 -13.68 -9.17 -12.55
CA ALA A 124 -14.34 -10.46 -12.40
C ALA A 124 -13.61 -11.37 -11.39
N LEU A 125 -12.27 -11.43 -11.47
CA LEU A 125 -11.46 -12.17 -10.50
C LEU A 125 -11.58 -11.56 -9.10
N VAL A 126 -11.47 -10.24 -8.97
CA VAL A 126 -11.68 -9.53 -7.69
C VAL A 126 -13.03 -9.90 -7.09
N PHE A 127 -14.10 -9.91 -7.89
CA PHE A 127 -15.43 -10.31 -7.43
C PHE A 127 -15.44 -11.73 -6.86
N VAL A 128 -14.91 -12.71 -7.61
CA VAL A 128 -14.82 -14.12 -7.17
C VAL A 128 -14.07 -14.26 -5.85
N PHE A 129 -12.96 -13.55 -5.68
CA PHE A 129 -12.17 -13.62 -4.44
C PHE A 129 -12.84 -12.92 -3.25
N VAL A 130 -13.50 -11.79 -3.47
CA VAL A 130 -14.16 -11.01 -2.41
C VAL A 130 -15.42 -11.72 -1.86
N MET A 131 -16.03 -12.63 -2.63
CA MET A 131 -17.12 -13.47 -2.14
C MET A 131 -16.74 -14.26 -0.87
N ASN A 132 -15.45 -14.53 -0.64
CA ASN A 132 -14.97 -15.24 0.55
C ASN A 132 -14.04 -14.39 1.43
N ARG A 133 -14.65 -13.39 2.11
CA ARG A 133 -13.97 -12.34 2.90
C ARG A 133 -13.03 -12.86 3.99
N SER A 134 -13.31 -14.00 4.63
CA SER A 134 -12.47 -14.53 5.70
C SER A 134 -11.21 -15.21 5.16
N ARG A 135 -11.35 -15.99 4.08
CA ARG A 135 -10.24 -16.68 3.41
C ARG A 135 -9.29 -15.74 2.70
N ILE A 136 -9.79 -14.69 2.03
CA ILE A 136 -8.93 -13.77 1.26
C ILE A 136 -7.87 -13.11 2.14
N LEU A 137 -8.25 -12.67 3.35
CA LEU A 137 -7.30 -12.06 4.30
C LEU A 137 -6.27 -13.06 4.84
N ASP A 138 -6.66 -14.33 5.03
CA ASP A 138 -5.70 -15.38 5.40
C ASP A 138 -4.73 -15.69 4.27
N ILE A 139 -5.22 -15.80 3.03
CA ILE A 139 -4.41 -16.08 1.86
C ILE A 139 -3.38 -14.95 1.66
N ILE A 140 -3.85 -13.70 1.70
CA ILE A 140 -3.02 -12.51 1.58
C ILE A 140 -1.93 -12.52 2.67
N GLY A 141 -2.33 -12.52 3.94
CA GLY A 141 -1.38 -12.36 5.05
C GLY A 141 -0.46 -13.55 5.27
N LYS A 142 -0.87 -14.77 4.91
CA LYS A 142 -0.05 -15.98 5.16
C LYS A 142 0.86 -16.35 3.99
N PHE A 143 0.46 -16.08 2.76
CA PHE A 143 1.15 -16.57 1.56
C PHE A 143 1.61 -15.44 0.63
N LEU A 144 0.71 -14.54 0.23
CA LEU A 144 1.07 -13.51 -0.77
C LEU A 144 2.04 -12.48 -0.20
N THR A 145 1.77 -11.95 1.01
CA THR A 145 2.62 -10.90 1.57
C THR A 145 4.05 -11.35 1.84
N PRO A 146 4.30 -12.53 2.47
CA PRO A 146 5.67 -13.00 2.65
C PRO A 146 6.39 -13.21 1.32
N ALA A 147 5.70 -13.74 0.31
CA ALA A 147 6.28 -13.91 -1.03
C ALA A 147 6.67 -12.56 -1.66
N ILE A 148 5.79 -11.56 -1.59
CA ILE A 148 6.06 -10.21 -2.09
C ILE A 148 7.27 -9.61 -1.37
N ILE A 149 7.32 -9.66 -0.03
CA ILE A 149 8.45 -9.12 0.74
C ILE A 149 9.76 -9.80 0.33
N ILE A 150 9.79 -11.12 0.16
CA ILE A 150 10.99 -11.85 -0.28
C ILE A 150 11.44 -11.36 -1.65
N ILE A 151 10.53 -11.25 -2.62
CA ILE A 151 10.85 -10.78 -3.97
C ILE A 151 11.40 -9.35 -3.92
N LEU A 152 10.81 -8.46 -3.12
CA LEU A 152 11.29 -7.09 -2.98
C LEU A 152 12.67 -7.01 -2.34
N LEU A 153 12.93 -7.80 -1.30
CA LEU A 153 14.25 -7.86 -0.68
C LEU A 153 15.31 -8.40 -1.65
N LEU A 154 14.95 -9.34 -2.52
CA LEU A 154 15.84 -9.83 -3.58
C LEU A 154 16.13 -8.75 -4.62
N ILE A 155 15.10 -8.08 -5.14
CA ILE A 155 15.26 -6.96 -6.09
C ILE A 155 16.16 -5.88 -5.49
N MET A 156 15.89 -5.50 -4.24
CA MET A 156 16.71 -4.52 -3.53
C MET A 156 18.15 -4.99 -3.36
N GLY A 157 18.37 -6.24 -2.94
CA GLY A 157 19.71 -6.79 -2.75
C GLY A 157 20.51 -6.92 -4.05
N ILE A 158 19.84 -7.21 -5.17
CA ILE A 158 20.47 -7.21 -6.49
C ILE A 158 20.83 -5.79 -6.89
N ALA A 159 19.89 -4.84 -6.81
CA ALA A 159 20.13 -3.45 -7.18
C ALA A 159 21.29 -2.82 -6.37
N THR A 160 21.36 -3.05 -5.06
CA THR A 160 22.47 -2.52 -4.24
C THR A 160 23.84 -3.13 -4.55
N TYR A 161 23.88 -4.32 -5.16
CA TYR A 161 25.12 -4.96 -5.58
C TYR A 161 25.52 -4.58 -7.03
N SER A 162 24.52 -4.42 -7.90
CA SER A 162 24.72 -4.14 -9.33
C SER A 162 25.05 -2.68 -9.62
N TYR A 163 24.57 -1.74 -8.80
CA TYR A 163 24.71 -0.31 -9.04
C TYR A 163 25.72 0.35 -8.10
N ALA A 164 26.47 1.32 -8.64
CA ALA A 164 27.34 2.16 -7.84
C ALA A 164 26.52 3.11 -6.96
N PHE A 165 27.08 3.52 -5.83
CA PHE A 165 26.48 4.52 -4.95
C PHE A 165 26.74 5.93 -5.50
N ASP A 166 26.24 6.18 -6.70
CA ASP A 166 26.20 7.50 -7.31
C ASP A 166 24.73 7.93 -7.40
N PHE A 167 24.42 8.99 -6.68
CA PHE A 167 23.07 9.53 -6.66
C PHE A 167 23.14 10.81 -7.47
N GLY A 168 22.56 10.82 -8.67
CA GLY A 168 22.61 11.98 -9.52
C GLY A 168 21.82 13.18 -8.98
N ASN A 169 21.48 14.11 -9.86
CA ASN A 169 20.87 15.37 -9.43
C ASN A 169 19.37 15.22 -9.11
N THR A 170 18.91 15.95 -8.10
CA THR A 170 17.48 16.02 -7.79
C THR A 170 16.73 16.81 -8.86
N VAL A 171 15.59 16.27 -9.30
CA VAL A 171 14.60 16.98 -10.12
C VAL A 171 13.61 17.75 -9.25
N PHE A 172 13.44 17.34 -7.99
CA PHE A 172 12.52 17.98 -7.06
C PHE A 172 13.05 19.31 -6.54
N ALA A 173 12.22 20.34 -6.61
CA ALA A 173 12.50 21.64 -6.02
C ALA A 173 12.43 21.59 -4.49
N ASN A 174 11.49 20.82 -3.93
CA ASN A 174 11.34 20.64 -2.49
C ASN A 174 11.18 19.15 -2.15
N PRO A 175 12.28 18.37 -2.12
CA PRO A 175 12.24 16.91 -2.01
C PRO A 175 11.32 16.37 -0.89
N PHE A 176 11.35 17.00 0.29
CA PHE A 176 10.47 16.60 1.39
C PHE A 176 8.98 16.84 1.12
N ALA A 177 8.63 18.04 0.61
CA ALA A 177 7.24 18.40 0.33
C ALA A 177 6.68 17.60 -0.85
N ASP A 178 7.48 17.43 -1.90
CA ASP A 178 7.14 16.60 -3.06
C ASP A 178 6.91 15.14 -2.63
N GLY A 179 7.76 14.61 -1.75
CA GLY A 179 7.56 13.29 -1.13
C GLY A 179 6.20 13.17 -0.41
N ILE A 180 5.82 14.18 0.37
CA ILE A 180 4.50 14.19 1.06
C ILE A 180 3.36 14.15 0.04
N LEU A 181 3.42 14.95 -1.01
CA LEU A 181 2.38 15.04 -2.04
C LEU A 181 2.22 13.72 -2.80
N GLU A 182 3.33 13.09 -3.18
CA GLU A 182 3.33 11.81 -3.87
C GLU A 182 2.82 10.68 -2.96
N GLY A 183 3.18 10.72 -1.67
CA GLY A 183 2.63 9.79 -0.69
C GLY A 183 1.12 9.98 -0.45
N TYR A 184 0.60 11.22 -0.56
CA TYR A 184 -0.84 11.47 -0.49
C TYR A 184 -1.58 10.86 -1.70
N GLN A 185 -0.96 10.85 -2.88
CA GLN A 185 -1.53 10.25 -4.09
C GLN A 185 -1.64 8.71 -4.04
N THR A 186 -1.09 8.05 -3.02
CA THR A 186 -1.32 6.60 -2.80
C THR A 186 -2.76 6.31 -2.40
N PHE A 187 -3.49 7.31 -1.90
CA PHE A 187 -4.82 7.18 -1.30
C PHE A 187 -4.87 6.28 -0.05
N ASP A 188 -3.72 5.85 0.49
CA ASP A 188 -3.67 4.95 1.65
C ASP A 188 -4.26 5.61 2.91
N ALA A 189 -4.15 6.94 3.04
CA ALA A 189 -4.75 7.67 4.15
C ALA A 189 -6.28 7.55 4.18
N ILE A 190 -6.92 7.63 3.01
CA ILE A 190 -8.37 7.42 2.86
C ILE A 190 -8.69 5.94 3.00
N GLY A 191 -7.86 5.09 2.39
CA GLY A 191 -7.96 3.63 2.46
C GLY A 191 -7.93 3.11 3.90
N ALA A 192 -7.16 3.72 4.79
CA ALA A 192 -7.03 3.28 6.18
C ALA A 192 -8.34 3.27 6.96
N VAL A 193 -9.26 4.17 6.64
CA VAL A 193 -10.59 4.23 7.28
C VAL A 193 -11.47 3.07 6.80
N VAL A 194 -11.36 2.71 5.53
CA VAL A 194 -12.09 1.56 4.94
C VAL A 194 -11.47 0.25 5.42
N VAL A 195 -10.16 0.11 5.30
CA VAL A 195 -9.36 -1.06 5.69
C VAL A 195 -9.49 -1.33 7.18
N GLY A 196 -9.45 -0.29 8.02
CA GLY A 196 -9.63 -0.42 9.46
C GLY A 196 -10.97 -1.07 9.82
N GLY A 197 -12.06 -0.66 9.18
CA GLY A 197 -13.37 -1.30 9.34
C GLY A 197 -13.39 -2.76 8.88
N VAL A 198 -12.80 -3.07 7.72
CA VAL A 198 -12.76 -4.44 7.17
C VAL A 198 -11.98 -5.38 8.09
N ILE A 199 -10.86 -4.93 8.66
CA ILE A 199 -10.06 -5.72 9.59
C ILE A 199 -10.82 -6.02 10.87
N ILE A 200 -11.51 -5.01 11.44
CA ILE A 200 -12.35 -5.21 12.62
C ILE A 200 -13.42 -6.26 12.34
N ILE A 201 -14.11 -6.19 11.20
CA ILE A 201 -15.12 -7.16 10.81
C ILE A 201 -14.51 -8.55 10.70
N SER A 202 -13.35 -8.69 10.05
CA SER A 202 -12.66 -9.98 9.88
C SER A 202 -12.21 -10.59 11.21
N ILE A 203 -11.63 -9.80 12.10
CA ILE A 203 -11.24 -10.24 13.44
C ILE A 203 -12.48 -10.67 14.24
N ASN A 204 -13.58 -9.93 14.15
CA ASN A 204 -14.83 -10.30 14.80
C ASN A 204 -15.45 -11.58 14.22
N LEU A 205 -15.28 -11.86 12.93
CA LEU A 205 -15.74 -13.11 12.32
C LEU A 205 -14.94 -14.33 12.81
N LYS A 206 -13.63 -14.16 13.06
CA LYS A 206 -12.74 -15.25 13.51
C LYS A 206 -12.73 -15.45 15.02
N ASN A 207 -12.79 -14.37 15.77
CA ASN A 207 -12.65 -14.33 17.23
C ASN A 207 -13.81 -13.53 17.86
N LYS A 208 -15.04 -14.06 17.70
CA LYS A 208 -16.26 -13.45 18.28
C LYS A 208 -16.13 -13.24 19.80
N GLU A 209 -15.57 -14.21 20.51
CA GLU A 209 -15.43 -14.21 21.98
C GLU A 209 -14.21 -13.45 22.49
N GLY A 210 -13.36 -12.91 21.61
CA GLY A 210 -12.18 -12.15 22.03
C GLY A 210 -12.55 -10.86 22.76
N SER A 211 -11.91 -10.61 23.91
CA SER A 211 -12.07 -9.36 24.67
C SER A 211 -11.71 -8.13 23.83
N TYR A 212 -12.38 -7.01 24.08
CA TYR A 212 -12.07 -5.72 23.46
C TYR A 212 -10.57 -5.38 23.56
N GLU A 213 -9.97 -5.56 24.74
CA GLU A 213 -8.55 -5.25 24.97
C GLU A 213 -7.61 -6.20 24.22
N ASP A 214 -8.00 -7.47 24.02
CA ASP A 214 -7.22 -8.40 23.22
C ASP A 214 -7.22 -8.00 21.73
N LYS A 215 -8.40 -7.66 21.19
CA LYS A 215 -8.55 -7.21 19.79
C LYS A 215 -7.80 -5.91 19.54
N LYS A 216 -7.93 -4.93 20.45
CA LYS A 216 -7.23 -3.64 20.39
C LYS A 216 -5.72 -3.83 20.42
N ARG A 217 -5.21 -4.69 21.31
CA ARG A 217 -3.78 -5.01 21.41
C ARG A 217 -3.27 -5.70 20.16
N LEU A 218 -4.02 -6.64 19.61
CA LEU A 218 -3.70 -7.34 18.36
C LEU A 218 -3.55 -6.34 17.21
N ILE A 219 -4.56 -5.52 16.97
CA ILE A 219 -4.59 -4.55 15.86
C ILE A 219 -3.49 -3.50 16.03
N ARG A 220 -3.27 -3.00 17.24
CA ARG A 220 -2.20 -2.02 17.50
C ARG A 220 -0.83 -2.59 17.20
N ARG A 221 -0.54 -3.80 17.67
CA ARG A 221 0.76 -4.47 17.40
C ARG A 221 0.92 -4.77 15.91
N ALA A 222 -0.13 -5.29 15.28
CA ALA A 222 -0.12 -5.60 13.86
C ALA A 222 0.05 -4.33 13.00
N GLY A 223 -0.62 -3.23 13.37
CA GLY A 223 -0.50 -1.93 12.71
C GLY A 223 0.92 -1.36 12.79
N TRP A 224 1.55 -1.37 13.96
CA TRP A 224 2.95 -0.92 14.08
C TRP A 224 3.92 -1.80 13.28
N LEU A 225 3.75 -3.12 13.30
CA LEU A 225 4.58 -4.05 12.52
C LEU A 225 4.38 -3.86 11.01
N ALA A 226 3.14 -3.69 10.55
CA ALA A 226 2.83 -3.41 9.16
C ALA A 226 3.42 -2.05 8.72
N GLY A 227 3.28 -1.02 9.56
CA GLY A 227 3.86 0.30 9.32
C GLY A 227 5.37 0.28 9.21
N LEU A 228 6.04 -0.44 10.11
CA LEU A 228 7.49 -0.63 10.03
C LEU A 228 7.88 -1.36 8.75
N GLY A 229 7.15 -2.42 8.38
CA GLY A 229 7.38 -3.14 7.13
C GLY A 229 7.21 -2.25 5.90
N LEU A 230 6.12 -1.47 5.84
CA LEU A 230 5.87 -0.52 4.75
C LEU A 230 6.97 0.53 4.66
N PHE A 231 7.37 1.10 5.80
CA PHE A 231 8.46 2.07 5.87
C PHE A 231 9.77 1.50 5.30
N LEU A 232 10.17 0.31 5.74
CA LEU A 232 11.41 -0.33 5.29
C LEU A 232 11.37 -0.64 3.79
N ILE A 233 10.26 -1.17 3.29
CA ILE A 233 10.10 -1.50 1.87
C ILE A 233 10.07 -0.23 1.02
N TYR A 234 9.32 0.80 1.41
CA TYR A 234 9.28 2.05 0.65
C TYR A 234 10.62 2.78 0.67
N ALA A 235 11.30 2.86 1.82
CA ALA A 235 12.64 3.41 1.90
C ALA A 235 13.62 2.63 1.01
N GLY A 236 13.53 1.30 1.05
CA GLY A 236 14.33 0.41 0.21
C GLY A 236 14.11 0.63 -1.29
N LEU A 237 12.86 0.73 -1.72
CA LEU A 237 12.51 0.95 -3.13
C LEU A 237 12.89 2.35 -3.62
N ILE A 238 12.71 3.39 -2.80
CA ILE A 238 13.19 4.74 -3.11
C ILE A 238 14.71 4.74 -3.22
N PHE A 239 15.39 4.09 -2.29
CA PHE A 239 16.85 3.96 -2.33
C PHE A 239 17.33 3.27 -3.61
N THR A 240 16.74 2.14 -3.99
CA THR A 240 17.11 1.44 -5.23
C THR A 240 16.85 2.27 -6.46
N GLY A 241 15.74 3.02 -6.50
CA GLY A 241 15.46 3.93 -7.60
C GLY A 241 16.51 5.04 -7.72
N ALA A 242 17.02 5.55 -6.60
CA ALA A 242 18.04 6.60 -6.58
C ALA A 242 19.40 6.11 -7.10
N LEU A 243 19.71 4.81 -6.96
CA LEU A 243 20.94 4.20 -7.52
C LEU A 243 20.92 4.06 -9.05
N MET A 244 19.75 4.14 -9.68
CA MET A 244 19.57 3.86 -11.11
C MET A 244 19.47 5.14 -11.96
N HIS A 245 20.01 6.26 -11.48
CA HIS A 245 19.83 7.58 -12.10
C HIS A 245 20.39 7.69 -13.53
N ASP A 246 21.50 7.00 -13.82
CA ASP A 246 22.21 7.12 -15.11
C ASP A 246 21.70 6.16 -16.21
N ASP A 247 20.83 5.21 -15.86
CA ASP A 247 20.39 4.14 -16.77
C ASP A 247 19.17 4.52 -17.63
N PHE A 248 18.45 5.57 -17.26
CA PHE A 248 17.16 5.94 -17.89
C PHE A 248 17.06 7.44 -18.21
N GLU A 249 16.35 7.78 -19.30
CA GLU A 249 16.07 9.17 -19.64
C GLU A 249 15.20 9.85 -18.56
N THR A 250 15.42 11.15 -18.33
CA THR A 250 14.75 11.92 -17.26
C THR A 250 13.23 12.05 -17.41
N ASP A 251 12.69 11.81 -18.62
CA ASP A 251 11.25 11.81 -18.93
C ASP A 251 10.64 10.39 -18.99
N ILE A 252 11.31 9.40 -18.40
CA ILE A 252 10.81 8.02 -18.41
C ILE A 252 9.46 7.90 -17.68
N SER A 253 8.51 7.25 -18.34
CA SER A 253 7.20 6.98 -17.76
C SER A 253 7.31 6.03 -16.57
N ARG A 254 6.37 6.13 -15.61
CA ARG A 254 6.34 5.29 -14.40
C ARG A 254 6.45 3.80 -14.72
N THR A 255 5.82 3.40 -15.82
CA THR A 255 5.74 2.04 -16.34
C THR A 255 7.04 1.60 -17.02
N ALA A 256 7.66 2.48 -17.80
CA ALA A 256 8.90 2.20 -18.51
C ALA A 256 10.09 2.03 -17.55
N LEU A 257 10.13 2.81 -16.46
CA LEU A 257 11.18 2.65 -15.43
C LEU A 257 11.14 1.25 -14.82
N LEU A 258 9.96 0.74 -14.47
CA LEU A 258 9.86 -0.60 -13.87
C LEU A 258 10.18 -1.73 -14.83
N ASN A 259 9.76 -1.65 -16.09
CA ASN A 259 10.11 -2.65 -17.09
C ASN A 259 11.63 -2.67 -17.37
N GLY A 260 12.33 -1.55 -17.13
CA GLY A 260 13.79 -1.50 -17.19
C GLY A 260 14.49 -2.04 -15.93
N ILE A 261 13.81 -2.00 -14.77
CA ILE A 261 14.32 -2.54 -13.49
C ILE A 261 14.18 -4.07 -13.40
N SER A 262 13.19 -4.66 -14.10
CA SER A 262 12.84 -6.09 -14.03
C SER A 262 13.55 -6.97 -15.03
#